data_AF-A0A363D576-F1
#
_entry.id   AF-A0A363D576-F1
#
_cell.length_a   1.000
_cell.length_b   1.000
_cell.length_c   1.000
_cell.angle_alpha   90.00
_cell.angle_beta   90.00
_cell.angle_gamma   90.00
#
_symmetry.space_group_name_H-M   'P 1'
#
loop_
_entity.id
_entity.type
_entity.pdbx_description
1 polymer ?
#
loop_
_entity_poly.entity_id
_entity_poly.type
_entity_poly.pdbx_seq_one_letter_code
_entity_poly.pdbx_strand_id
1 'polypeptide(L)'
;MIRTTALISDENGYKKYNLFEIHEDLQNIIANDYLEYSSQNFKKAAYCELMYKKNFYDKYDETIYKEVYERYINNEKFKEKAKFIYSIIDYDKYVKFVEENQTIQNPNELLISYSIVDSDGVKVEIYNIGISDIAFVF
;
A
#
# COMPACT_ATOMS: atom_id res chain seq x y z
N MET A 1 -3.73 16.53 5.60
CA MET A 1 -3.41 15.56 4.51
C MET A 1 -2.18 16.06 3.77
N ILE A 2 -1.17 15.22 3.63
CA ILE A 2 0.07 15.51 2.90
C ILE A 2 -0.10 15.01 1.47
N ARG A 3 0.09 15.91 0.50
CA ARG A 3 -0.05 15.60 -0.92
C ARG A 3 1.32 15.58 -1.59
N THR A 4 1.64 14.48 -2.26
CA THR A 4 2.92 14.32 -2.95
C THR A 4 2.71 13.73 -4.34
N THR A 5 3.48 14.21 -5.31
CA THR A 5 3.50 13.67 -6.68
C THR A 5 4.90 13.26 -7.11
N ALA A 6 4.97 12.27 -8.00
CA ALA A 6 6.22 11.83 -8.61
C ALA A 6 5.98 11.33 -10.03
N LEU A 7 6.93 11.54 -10.94
CA LEU A 7 6.82 11.07 -12.32
C LEU A 7 6.89 9.53 -12.37
N ILE A 8 5.93 8.92 -13.05
CA ILE A 8 5.90 7.48 -13.36
C ILE A 8 6.59 7.24 -14.71
N SER A 9 6.13 7.96 -15.73
CA SER A 9 6.60 7.82 -17.12
C SER A 9 6.41 9.11 -17.91
N ASP A 10 7.21 9.23 -18.97
CA ASP A 10 7.13 10.27 -20.00
C ASP A 10 7.27 9.57 -21.36
N GLU A 11 6.15 9.36 -22.04
CA GLU A 11 6.08 8.64 -23.30
C GLU A 11 5.59 9.60 -24.39
N ASN A 12 6.52 10.03 -25.26
CA ASN A 12 6.23 10.94 -26.37
C ASN A 12 5.52 12.25 -25.94
N GLY A 13 5.85 12.76 -24.75
CA GLY A 13 5.26 13.99 -24.19
C GLY A 13 4.00 13.77 -23.36
N TYR A 14 3.43 12.57 -23.34
CA TYR A 14 2.36 12.20 -22.41
C TYR A 14 2.97 11.68 -21.11
N LYS A 15 2.68 12.37 -20.00
CA LYS A 15 3.29 12.10 -18.71
C LYS A 15 2.27 11.49 -17.75
N LYS A 16 2.72 10.53 -16.95
CA LYS A 16 1.93 9.97 -15.84
C LYS A 16 2.65 10.24 -14.53
N TYR A 17 1.88 10.53 -13.49
CA TYR A 17 2.38 10.83 -12.17
C TYR A 17 1.66 9.99 -11.12
N ASN A 18 2.44 9.54 -10.14
CA ASN A 18 1.92 9.10 -8.86
C ASN A 18 1.34 10.32 -8.15
N LEU A 19 0.18 10.18 -7.55
CA LEU A 19 -0.40 11.13 -6.62
C LEU A 19 -0.77 10.39 -5.33
N PHE A 20 -0.08 10.74 -4.25
CA PHE A 20 -0.37 10.26 -2.91
C PHE A 20 -0.99 11.37 -2.07
N GLU A 21 -2.04 11.02 -1.32
CA GLU A 21 -2.68 11.88 -0.34
C GLU A 21 -2.73 11.10 0.98
N ILE A 22 -1.87 11.46 1.93
CA ILE A 22 -1.57 10.68 3.14
C ILE A 22 -2.04 11.47 4.37
N HIS A 23 -2.78 10.83 5.27
CA HIS A 23 -3.10 11.44 6.56
C HIS A 23 -1.83 11.76 7.34
N GLU A 24 -1.76 12.93 7.98
CA GLU A 24 -0.54 13.43 8.63
C GLU A 24 0.00 12.45 9.68
N ASP A 25 -0.90 11.87 10.48
CA ASP A 25 -0.54 10.87 11.49
C ASP A 25 0.03 9.55 10.91
N LEU A 26 -0.17 9.28 9.62
CA LEU A 26 0.39 8.11 8.94
C LEU A 26 1.72 8.42 8.26
N GLN A 27 2.18 9.67 8.21
CA GLN A 27 3.43 10.03 7.53
C GLN A 27 4.63 9.23 8.04
N ASN A 28 4.67 8.98 9.36
CA ASN A 28 5.80 8.34 10.01
C ASN A 28 5.92 6.85 9.69
N ILE A 29 4.88 6.21 9.15
CA ILE A 29 4.93 4.79 8.76
C ILE A 29 5.22 4.59 7.26
N ILE A 30 5.34 5.67 6.49
CA ILE A 30 5.57 5.60 5.04
C ILE A 30 7.04 5.23 4.74
N ALA A 31 7.23 4.33 3.79
CA ALA A 31 8.53 3.97 3.26
C ALA A 31 9.18 5.14 2.51
N ASN A 32 10.51 5.26 2.59
CA ASN A 32 11.22 6.41 2.00
C ASN A 32 11.12 6.47 0.47
N ASP A 33 10.96 5.31 -0.19
CA ASP A 33 10.90 5.12 -1.64
C ASP A 33 9.47 4.89 -2.15
N TYR A 34 8.43 5.17 -1.35
CA TYR A 34 7.02 4.94 -1.74
C TYR A 34 6.62 5.61 -3.06
N LEU A 35 7.25 6.75 -3.39
CA LEU A 35 7.03 7.48 -4.64
C LEU A 35 7.53 6.76 -5.88
N GLU A 36 8.41 5.77 -5.73
CA GLU A 36 8.90 4.94 -6.84
C GLU A 36 7.87 3.89 -7.24
N TYR A 37 6.79 3.68 -6.47
CA TYR A 37 5.73 2.74 -6.82
C TYR A 37 5.21 2.96 -8.24
N SER A 38 4.95 1.88 -8.97
CA SER A 38 4.52 1.89 -10.39
C SER A 38 5.50 2.53 -11.40
N SER A 39 6.63 3.10 -10.95
CA SER A 39 7.65 3.67 -11.84
C SER A 39 8.65 2.59 -12.29
N GLN A 40 9.47 2.92 -13.30
CA GLN A 40 10.57 2.05 -13.74
C GLN A 40 11.65 1.85 -12.67
N ASN A 41 11.71 2.73 -11.65
CA ASN A 41 12.69 2.64 -10.57
C ASN A 41 12.22 1.76 -9.41
N PHE A 42 11.00 1.23 -9.45
CA PHE A 42 10.44 0.42 -8.38
C PHE A 42 11.25 -0.86 -8.13
N LYS A 43 11.85 -0.99 -6.94
CA LYS A 43 12.73 -2.13 -6.58
C LYS A 43 12.14 -3.09 -5.56
N LYS A 44 10.96 -2.79 -5.01
CA LYS A 44 10.36 -3.55 -3.89
C LYS A 44 9.50 -4.74 -4.31
N ALA A 45 9.42 -5.08 -5.60
CA ALA A 45 8.58 -6.19 -6.06
C ALA A 45 8.87 -7.51 -5.31
N ALA A 46 10.14 -7.91 -5.20
CA ALA A 46 10.53 -9.12 -4.47
C ALA A 46 10.22 -9.04 -2.97
N TYR A 47 10.37 -7.87 -2.36
CA TYR A 47 10.02 -7.63 -0.95
C TYR A 47 8.51 -7.78 -0.73
N CYS A 48 7.68 -7.19 -1.59
CA CYS A 48 6.23 -7.31 -1.51
C CYS A 48 5.75 -8.77 -1.64
N GLU A 49 6.36 -9.57 -2.53
CA GLU A 49 6.08 -11.00 -2.62
C GLU A 49 6.45 -11.74 -1.33
N LEU A 50 7.65 -11.46 -0.79
CA LEU A 50 8.13 -12.09 0.44
C LEU A 50 7.20 -11.79 1.62
N MET A 51 6.79 -10.53 1.78
CA MET A 51 5.88 -10.12 2.85
C MET A 51 4.50 -10.76 2.70
N TYR A 52 3.97 -10.81 1.48
CA TYR A 52 2.69 -11.49 1.23
C TYR A 52 2.79 -12.98 1.55
N LYS A 53 3.88 -13.64 1.16
CA LYS A 53 4.13 -15.03 1.51
C LYS A 53 4.17 -15.26 3.01
N LYS A 54 4.94 -14.45 3.74
CA LYS A 54 5.07 -14.54 5.20
C LYS A 54 3.72 -14.37 5.92
N ASN A 55 2.92 -13.38 5.52
CA ASN A 55 1.71 -13.00 6.26
C ASN A 55 0.48 -13.81 5.86
N PHE A 56 0.51 -14.48 4.70
CA PHE A 56 -0.61 -15.26 4.19
C PHE A 56 -0.22 -16.71 3.88
N TYR A 57 0.56 -16.96 2.82
CA TYR A 57 0.86 -18.32 2.36
C TYR A 57 1.49 -19.20 3.45
N ASP A 58 2.43 -18.67 4.23
CA ASP A 58 3.13 -19.44 5.27
C ASP A 58 2.35 -19.53 6.58
N LYS A 59 1.32 -18.70 6.75
CA LYS A 59 0.57 -18.55 8.00
C LYS A 59 -0.67 -19.45 8.07
N TYR A 60 -1.26 -19.77 6.91
CA TYR A 60 -2.52 -20.49 6.83
C TYR A 60 -2.34 -21.80 6.07
N ASP A 61 -2.85 -22.90 6.64
CA ASP A 61 -3.01 -24.16 5.93
C ASP A 61 -4.22 -24.10 4.97
N GLU A 62 -4.01 -24.47 3.71
CA GLU A 62 -5.05 -24.40 2.66
C GLU A 62 -6.27 -25.29 2.93
N THR A 63 -6.06 -26.44 3.56
CA THR A 63 -7.14 -27.39 3.81
C THR A 63 -7.99 -26.97 5.01
N ILE A 64 -7.34 -26.46 6.05
CA ILE A 64 -8.00 -26.01 7.30
C ILE A 64 -8.66 -24.64 7.11
N TYR A 65 -8.03 -23.71 6.38
CA TYR A 65 -8.46 -22.31 6.26
C TYR A 65 -8.92 -21.95 4.83
N LYS A 66 -9.77 -22.79 4.24
CA LYS A 66 -10.29 -22.59 2.87
C LYS A 66 -10.88 -21.21 2.62
N GLU A 67 -11.65 -20.68 3.57
CA GLU A 67 -12.26 -19.34 3.42
C GLU A 67 -11.21 -18.22 3.35
N VAL A 68 -10.10 -18.36 4.09
CA VAL A 68 -8.97 -17.40 4.01
C VAL A 68 -8.34 -17.48 2.63
N TYR A 69 -8.18 -18.69 2.10
CA TYR A 69 -7.65 -18.89 0.77
C TYR A 69 -8.54 -18.27 -0.31
N GLU A 70 -9.83 -18.55 -0.28
CA GLU A 70 -10.79 -18.02 -1.25
C GLU A 70 -10.89 -16.49 -1.19
N ARG A 71 -10.95 -15.90 0.01
CA ARG A 71 -11.15 -14.46 0.17
C ARG A 71 -9.90 -13.63 -0.10
N TYR A 72 -8.73 -14.16 0.26
CA TYR A 72 -7.50 -13.37 0.32
C TYR A 72 -6.38 -13.95 -0.54
N ILE A 73 -6.06 -15.23 -0.42
CA ILE A 73 -4.85 -15.82 -1.02
C ILE A 73 -5.00 -16.05 -2.53
N ASN A 74 -6.15 -16.58 -2.94
CA ASN A 74 -6.52 -16.84 -4.33
C ASN A 74 -7.21 -15.63 -4.99
N ASN A 75 -7.45 -14.57 -4.22
CA ASN A 75 -8.05 -13.33 -4.69
C ASN A 75 -6.96 -12.37 -5.16
N GLU A 76 -6.71 -12.33 -6.47
CA GLU A 76 -5.67 -11.49 -7.05
C GLU A 76 -5.86 -9.99 -6.76
N LYS A 77 -7.10 -9.48 -6.69
CA LYS A 77 -7.35 -8.08 -6.33
C LYS A 77 -6.91 -7.77 -4.89
N PHE A 78 -7.16 -8.69 -3.98
CA PHE A 78 -6.69 -8.54 -2.60
C PHE A 78 -5.17 -8.61 -2.53
N LYS A 79 -4.56 -9.56 -3.25
CA LYS A 79 -3.11 -9.72 -3.34
C LYS A 79 -2.42 -8.48 -3.89
N GLU A 80 -2.96 -7.87 -4.93
CA GLU A 80 -2.49 -6.58 -5.47
C GLU A 80 -2.58 -5.47 -4.42
N LYS A 81 -3.74 -5.33 -3.75
CA LYS A 81 -3.92 -4.34 -2.66
C LYS A 81 -2.91 -4.55 -1.52
N ALA A 82 -2.71 -5.78 -1.08
CA ALA A 82 -1.77 -6.11 -0.01
C ALA A 82 -0.32 -5.80 -0.42
N LYS A 83 0.08 -6.15 -1.65
CA LYS A 83 1.41 -5.82 -2.18
C LYS A 83 1.64 -4.32 -2.33
N PHE A 84 0.60 -3.57 -2.70
CA PHE A 84 0.64 -2.12 -2.66
C PHE A 84 0.86 -1.59 -1.24
N ILE A 85 0.18 -2.13 -0.23
CA ILE A 85 0.42 -1.71 1.17
C ILE A 85 1.88 -1.98 1.57
N TYR A 86 2.42 -3.17 1.27
CA TYR A 86 3.83 -3.48 1.55
C TYR A 86 4.83 -2.62 0.77
N SER A 87 4.44 -2.06 -0.39
CA SER A 87 5.33 -1.23 -1.17
C SER A 87 5.47 0.17 -0.58
N ILE A 88 4.43 0.68 0.09
CA ILE A 88 4.39 2.05 0.60
C ILE A 88 4.56 2.16 2.12
N ILE A 89 4.30 1.10 2.88
CA ILE A 89 4.45 1.08 4.34
C ILE A 89 5.78 0.45 4.71
N ASP A 90 6.52 1.13 5.58
CA ASP A 90 7.74 0.62 6.19
C ASP A 90 7.37 -0.23 7.40
N TYR A 91 7.81 -1.49 7.40
CA TYR A 91 7.45 -2.45 8.45
C TYR A 91 7.98 -2.03 9.82
N ASP A 92 9.24 -1.63 9.92
CA ASP A 92 9.86 -1.30 11.20
C ASP A 92 9.24 -0.03 11.78
N LYS A 93 8.93 0.95 10.92
CA LYS A 93 8.21 2.16 11.34
C LYS A 93 6.77 1.85 11.77
N TYR A 94 6.09 0.94 11.07
CA TYR A 94 4.74 0.52 11.43
C TYR A 94 4.71 -0.22 12.77
N VAL A 95 5.65 -1.14 13.03
CA VAL A 95 5.79 -1.83 14.32
C VAL A 95 5.96 -0.82 15.45
N LYS A 96 6.86 0.16 15.28
CA LYS A 96 7.04 1.22 16.27
C LYS A 96 5.77 2.05 16.48
N PHE A 97 5.06 2.39 15.41
CA PHE A 97 3.81 3.14 15.49
C PHE A 97 2.75 2.41 16.32
N VAL A 98 2.58 1.09 16.14
CA VAL A 98 1.59 0.33 16.92
C VAL A 98 2.00 0.13 18.39
N GLU A 99 3.30 0.03 18.66
CA GLU A 99 3.83 -0.02 20.04
C GLU A 99 3.57 1.29 20.80
N GLU A 100 3.74 2.43 20.12
CA GLU A 100 3.50 3.76 20.68
C GLU A 100 1.99 4.10 20.78
N ASN A 101 1.14 3.42 20.01
CA ASN A 101 -0.30 3.70 19.91
C ASN A 101 -1.14 2.44 20.17
N GLN A 102 -1.18 1.98 21.43
CA GLN A 102 -1.92 0.78 21.83
C GLN A 102 -3.42 0.81 21.48
N THR A 103 -4.01 2.00 21.33
CA THR A 103 -5.38 2.16 20.86
C THR A 103 -5.44 3.31 19.86
N ILE A 104 -5.89 3.00 18.65
CA ILE A 104 -6.08 3.97 17.58
C ILE A 104 -7.54 4.39 17.57
N GLN A 105 -7.80 5.66 17.89
CA GLN A 105 -9.14 6.24 17.82
C GLN A 105 -9.43 6.68 16.37
N ASN A 106 -10.70 6.65 15.97
CA ASN A 106 -11.17 7.07 14.65
C ASN A 106 -10.36 6.50 13.47
N PRO A 107 -10.16 5.18 13.37
CA PRO A 107 -9.32 4.57 12.33
C PRO A 107 -9.81 4.86 10.89
N ASN A 108 -11.08 5.23 10.73
CA ASN A 108 -11.66 5.61 9.43
C ASN A 108 -11.17 6.97 8.91
N GLU A 109 -10.56 7.81 9.75
CA GLU A 109 -9.99 9.10 9.36
C GLU A 109 -8.53 8.97 8.89
N LEU A 110 -7.86 7.90 9.34
CA LEU A 110 -6.47 7.61 9.01
C LEU A 110 -6.38 6.90 7.65
N LEU A 111 -6.39 7.71 6.58
CA LEU A 111 -6.46 7.26 5.19
C LEU A 111 -5.20 7.57 4.38
N ILE A 112 -4.94 6.72 3.39
CA ILE A 112 -3.98 6.94 2.31
C ILE A 112 -4.70 6.71 0.99
N SER A 113 -4.76 7.74 0.15
CA SER A 113 -5.24 7.63 -1.23
C SER A 113 -4.06 7.62 -2.18
N TYR A 114 -4.13 6.74 -3.17
CA TYR A 114 -3.20 6.68 -4.29
C TYR A 114 -3.97 6.77 -5.61
N SER A 115 -3.54 7.71 -6.44
CA SER A 115 -4.11 7.97 -7.76
C SER A 115 -2.99 8.06 -8.80
N ILE A 116 -3.35 7.76 -10.05
CA ILE A 116 -2.53 8.11 -11.20
C ILE A 116 -3.13 9.38 -11.82
N VAL A 117 -2.28 10.37 -12.08
CA VAL A 117 -2.66 11.61 -12.76
C VAL A 117 -1.87 11.72 -14.05
N ASP A 118 -2.53 12.01 -15.15
CA ASP A 118 -1.85 12.26 -16.43
C ASP A 118 -1.56 13.74 -16.69
N SER A 119 -0.82 14.02 -17.76
CA SER A 119 -0.47 15.38 -18.18
C SER A 119 -1.67 16.22 -18.61
N ASP A 120 -2.82 15.60 -18.90
CA ASP A 120 -4.06 16.29 -19.26
C ASP A 120 -4.92 16.61 -18.02
N GLY A 121 -4.45 16.21 -16.85
CA GLY A 121 -5.11 16.46 -15.56
C GLY A 121 -6.16 15.42 -15.18
N VAL A 122 -6.28 14.33 -15.94
CA VAL A 122 -7.18 13.21 -15.60
C VAL A 122 -6.63 12.48 -14.39
N LYS A 123 -7.43 12.41 -13.32
CA LYS A 123 -7.12 11.69 -12.08
C LYS A 123 -7.92 10.39 -12.04
N VAL A 124 -7.23 9.26 -11.88
CA VAL A 124 -7.85 7.96 -11.60
C VAL A 124 -7.43 7.51 -10.20
N GLU A 125 -8.39 7.41 -9.29
CA GLU A 125 -8.15 6.82 -7.97
C GLU A 125 -8.00 5.30 -8.11
N ILE A 126 -6.87 4.78 -7.63
CA ILE A 126 -6.56 3.35 -7.71
C ILE A 126 -6.84 2.68 -6.37
N TYR A 127 -6.36 3.29 -5.28
CA TYR A 127 -6.57 2.80 -3.93
C TYR A 127 -6.95 3.92 -2.98
N ASN A 128 -7.84 3.61 -2.05
CA ASN A 128 -8.12 4.37 -0.85
C ASN A 128 -8.11 3.36 0.31
N ILE A 129 -7.09 3.44 1.14
CA ILE A 129 -6.84 2.47 2.22
C ILE A 129 -6.84 3.17 3.58
N GLY A 130 -7.34 2.48 4.60
CA GLY A 130 -7.27 2.95 5.97
C GLY A 130 -6.22 2.24 6.81
N ILE A 131 -5.94 2.75 8.01
CA ILE A 131 -5.09 2.07 8.99
C ILE A 131 -5.56 0.64 9.31
N SER A 132 -6.88 0.38 9.22
CA SER A 132 -7.45 -0.97 9.38
C SER A 132 -7.03 -1.92 8.26
N ASP A 133 -6.89 -1.44 7.03
CA ASP A 133 -6.37 -2.27 5.92
C ASP A 133 -4.89 -2.58 6.14
N ILE A 134 -4.12 -1.60 6.60
CA ILE A 134 -2.69 -1.75 6.92
C ILE A 134 -2.53 -2.78 8.04
N ALA A 135 -3.30 -2.65 9.12
CA ALA A 135 -3.28 -3.58 10.23
C ALA A 135 -3.75 -4.99 9.87
N PHE A 136 -4.62 -5.14 8.86
CA PHE A 136 -5.08 -6.45 8.41
C PHE A 136 -4.00 -7.23 7.66
N VAL A 137 -3.13 -6.55 6.91
CA VAL A 137 -2.11 -7.21 6.08
C VAL A 137 -0.80 -7.49 6.82
N PHE A 138 -0.49 -6.77 7.90
CA PHE A 138 0.69 -7.01 8.74
C PHE A 138 0.39 -7.96 9.90
#